data_AF-A0A820P8H7-F1
#
_entry.id   AF-A0A820P8H7-F1
#
_cell.length_a   1.000
_cell.length_b   1.000
_cell.length_c   1.000
_cell.angle_alpha   90.00
_cell.angle_beta   90.00
_cell.angle_gamma   90.00
#
_symmetry.space_group_name_H-M   'P 1'
#
loop_
_entity.id
_entity.type
_entity.pdbx_description
1 polymer ?
#
loop_
_entity_poly.entity_id
_entity_poly.type
_entity_poly.pdbx_seq_one_letter_code
_entity_poly.pdbx_strand_id
1 'polypeptide(L)'
;MIPRGNKPANEYSNPNLLLGVFPTLFPYGCGALEDSSRPVQINFREHVRYLLSYGDRRFEEHYSFIFVLFNILQRRTACFHAQLMTSRSYFQQSAQLLETLSSEDVATALLNISKASYSKVSDEKINTLMKHIKVVGGHV
;
A
#
# COMPACT_ATOMS: atom_id res chain seq x y z
N MET A 1 9.73 14.20 -26.32
CA MET A 1 8.60 13.28 -26.59
C MET A 1 8.35 12.49 -25.32
N ILE A 2 7.20 12.62 -24.65
CA ILE A 2 6.90 11.86 -23.42
C ILE A 2 6.57 10.41 -23.83
N PRO A 3 7.30 9.39 -23.35
CA PRO A 3 7.01 8.00 -23.68
C PRO A 3 5.59 7.64 -23.22
N ARG A 4 4.77 7.08 -24.12
CA ARG A 4 3.42 6.59 -23.80
C ARG A 4 3.39 5.08 -23.95
N GLY A 5 3.04 4.36 -22.89
CA GLY A 5 2.79 2.92 -22.91
C GLY A 5 1.30 2.65 -22.71
N ASN A 6 0.77 1.61 -23.36
CA ASN A 6 -0.59 1.11 -23.09
C ASN A 6 -0.64 0.15 -21.88
N LYS A 7 0.47 0.00 -21.16
CA LYS A 7 0.60 -0.85 -19.98
C LYS A 7 1.09 0.00 -18.81
N PRO A 8 0.49 -0.12 -17.62
CA PRO A 8 1.02 0.54 -16.44
C PRO A 8 2.43 0.02 -16.15
N ALA A 9 3.35 0.92 -15.81
CA ALA A 9 4.70 0.54 -15.43
C ALA A 9 4.71 -0.05 -14.01
N ASN A 10 5.48 -1.10 -13.79
CA ASN A 10 5.73 -1.59 -12.44
C ASN A 10 6.58 -0.56 -11.68
N GLU A 11 6.24 -0.34 -10.42
CA GLU A 11 6.97 0.50 -9.49
C GLU A 11 8.09 -0.24 -8.74
N TYR A 12 7.91 -1.54 -8.50
CA TYR A 12 8.90 -2.34 -7.79
C TYR A 12 10.06 -2.71 -8.71
N SER A 13 11.29 -2.52 -8.23
CA SER A 13 12.51 -2.95 -8.93
C SER A 13 12.61 -2.39 -10.35
N ASN A 14 12.10 -1.18 -10.57
CA ASN A 14 12.15 -0.48 -11.85
C ASN A 14 13.08 0.73 -11.75
N PRO A 15 14.39 0.55 -12.00
CA PRO A 15 15.38 1.62 -11.86
C PRO A 15 15.10 2.81 -12.80
N ASN A 16 14.49 2.56 -13.96
CA ASN A 16 14.24 3.58 -14.97
C ASN A 16 13.04 4.49 -14.64
N LEU A 17 12.19 4.11 -13.70
CA LEU A 17 10.96 4.84 -13.40
C LEU A 17 11.26 6.27 -12.94
N LEU A 18 12.05 6.42 -11.88
CA LEU A 18 12.31 7.73 -11.29
C LEU A 18 13.33 8.55 -12.09
N LEU A 19 14.26 7.88 -12.77
CA LEU A 19 15.18 8.51 -13.72
C LEU A 19 14.42 9.21 -14.86
N GLY A 20 13.40 8.54 -15.41
CA GLY A 20 12.59 9.08 -16.50
C GLY A 20 11.60 10.16 -16.07
N VAL A 21 11.06 10.07 -14.85
CA VAL A 21 10.10 11.05 -14.32
C VAL A 21 10.80 12.34 -13.89
N PHE A 22 12.03 12.27 -13.38
CA PHE A 22 12.76 13.42 -12.84
C PHE A 22 14.13 13.63 -13.54
N PRO A 23 14.15 13.91 -14.85
CA PRO A 23 15.41 14.10 -15.60
C PRO A 23 16.23 15.29 -15.09
N THR A 24 15.61 16.28 -14.44
CA THR A 24 16.30 17.41 -13.81
C THR A 24 17.06 17.03 -12.54
N LEU A 25 16.58 16.01 -11.82
CA LEU A 25 17.25 15.47 -10.64
C LEU A 25 18.29 14.41 -11.02
N PHE A 26 18.06 13.68 -12.12
CA PHE A 26 18.94 12.64 -12.65
C PHE A 26 19.42 12.97 -14.08
N PRO A 27 20.23 14.03 -14.26
CA PRO A 27 20.59 14.54 -15.59
C PRO A 27 21.37 13.55 -16.45
N TYR A 28 22.07 12.60 -15.82
CA TYR A 28 22.87 11.58 -16.50
C TYR A 28 22.11 10.26 -16.70
N GLY A 29 20.84 10.17 -16.26
CA GLY A 29 20.07 8.92 -16.34
C GLY A 29 20.68 7.76 -15.55
N CYS A 30 21.40 8.06 -14.46
CA CYS A 30 22.05 7.07 -13.60
C CYS A 30 21.80 7.36 -12.12
N GLY A 31 22.19 6.44 -11.23
CA GLY A 31 21.94 6.57 -9.80
C GLY A 31 20.52 6.21 -9.39
N ALA A 32 19.88 5.31 -10.14
CA ALA A 32 18.53 4.85 -9.88
C ALA A 32 18.36 4.25 -8.48
N LEU A 33 17.16 4.44 -7.92
CA LEU A 33 16.68 3.65 -6.80
C LEU A 33 16.46 2.20 -7.24
N GLU A 34 16.80 1.26 -6.37
CA GLU A 34 16.66 -0.19 -6.61
C GLU A 34 17.40 -0.70 -7.86
N ASP A 35 18.51 -0.07 -8.21
CA ASP A 35 19.39 -0.54 -9.26
C ASP A 35 20.07 -1.86 -8.86
N SER A 36 19.69 -2.94 -9.53
CA SER A 36 20.24 -4.28 -9.31
C SER A 36 21.67 -4.46 -9.83
N SER A 37 22.16 -3.54 -10.67
CA SER A 37 23.54 -3.56 -11.16
C SER A 37 24.55 -3.06 -10.11
N ARG A 38 24.07 -2.45 -9.02
CA ARG A 38 24.92 -1.92 -7.95
C ARG A 38 25.61 -3.06 -7.20
N PRO A 39 26.93 -2.96 -6.91
CA PRO A 39 27.66 -3.98 -6.15
C PRO A 39 27.10 -4.22 -4.74
N VAL A 40 26.61 -3.16 -4.10
CA VAL A 40 26.00 -3.19 -2.77
C VAL A 40 24.54 -2.84 -2.90
N GLN A 41 23.64 -3.74 -2.49
CA GLN A 41 22.22 -3.46 -2.46
C GLN A 41 21.91 -2.42 -1.37
N ILE A 42 21.11 -1.41 -1.72
CA ILE A 42 20.68 -0.37 -0.80
C ILE A 42 19.16 -0.45 -0.71
N ASN A 43 18.62 -0.44 0.51
CA ASN A 43 17.17 -0.43 0.69
C ASN A 43 16.57 0.85 0.10
N PHE A 44 15.39 0.75 -0.52
CA PHE A 44 14.67 1.90 -1.06
C PHE A 44 14.57 3.06 -0.07
N ARG A 45 14.19 2.80 1.20
CA ARG A 45 14.04 3.85 2.22
C ARG A 45 15.37 4.50 2.59
N GLU A 46 16.45 3.73 2.65
CA GLU A 46 17.79 4.25 2.95
C GLU A 46 18.31 5.13 1.82
N HIS A 47 18.11 4.68 0.58
CA HIS A 47 18.51 5.46 -0.58
C HIS A 47 17.69 6.75 -0.72
N VAL A 48 16.39 6.71 -0.44
CA VAL A 48 15.56 7.94 -0.34
C VAL A 48 16.10 8.90 0.71
N ARG A 49 16.45 8.41 1.92
CA ARG A 49 17.05 9.25 2.96
C ARG A 49 18.36 9.90 2.48
N TYR A 50 19.21 9.14 1.80
CA TYR A 50 20.45 9.66 1.22
C TYR A 50 20.17 10.78 0.21
N LEU A 51 19.23 10.56 -0.72
CA LEU A 51 18.88 11.58 -1.72
C LEU A 51 18.33 12.86 -1.08
N LEU A 52 17.46 12.73 -0.07
CA LEU A 52 16.94 13.90 0.66
C LEU A 52 18.01 14.62 1.50
N SER A 53 19.10 13.94 1.86
CA SER A 53 20.25 14.52 2.56
C SER A 53 21.41 14.87 1.61
N TYR A 54 21.16 14.91 0.29
CA TYR A 54 22.19 15.19 -0.70
C TYR A 54 22.69 16.64 -0.57
N GLY A 55 23.99 16.85 -0.76
CA GLY A 55 24.67 18.09 -0.33
C GLY A 55 24.17 19.38 -0.98
N ASP A 56 23.61 19.30 -2.19
CA ASP A 56 23.05 20.46 -2.91
C ASP A 56 21.54 20.66 -2.71
N ARG A 57 20.91 19.83 -1.87
CA ARG A 57 19.48 19.88 -1.47
C ARG A 57 18.47 19.82 -2.62
N ARG A 58 18.89 19.55 -3.87
CA ARG A 58 17.99 19.55 -5.04
C ARG A 58 16.83 18.56 -4.89
N PHE A 59 17.06 17.42 -4.26
CA PHE A 59 16.02 16.42 -3.99
C PHE A 59 15.10 16.82 -2.84
N GLU A 60 15.64 17.50 -1.83
CA GLU A 60 14.90 18.01 -0.66
C GLU A 60 13.95 19.15 -1.05
N GLU A 61 14.33 19.99 -2.00
CA GLU A 61 13.53 21.14 -2.43
C GLU A 61 12.51 20.79 -3.54
N HIS A 62 12.61 19.59 -4.12
CA HIS A 62 11.74 19.17 -5.22
C HIS A 62 10.44 18.52 -4.72
N TYR A 63 9.41 19.33 -4.48
CA TYR A 63 8.13 18.87 -3.88
C TYR A 63 7.47 17.68 -4.59
N SER A 64 7.46 17.66 -5.93
CA SER A 64 6.86 16.53 -6.66
C SER A 64 7.65 15.22 -6.46
N PHE A 65 8.95 15.32 -6.22
CA PHE A 65 9.80 14.15 -5.98
C PHE A 65 9.50 13.57 -4.60
N ILE A 66 9.44 14.44 -3.58
CA ILE A 66 9.03 14.06 -2.22
C ILE A 66 7.64 13.43 -2.22
N PHE A 67 6.67 14.08 -2.88
CA PHE A 67 5.30 13.58 -2.94
C PHE A 67 5.21 12.20 -3.58
N VAL A 68 5.88 11.99 -4.72
CA VAL A 68 5.90 10.69 -5.41
C VAL A 68 6.56 9.63 -4.52
N LEU A 69 7.74 9.90 -3.96
CA LEU A 69 8.42 8.95 -3.09
C LEU A 69 7.61 8.60 -1.84
N PHE A 70 6.96 9.59 -1.23
CA PHE A 70 6.09 9.36 -0.09
C PHE A 70 4.91 8.45 -0.44
N ASN A 71 4.25 8.70 -1.57
CA ASN A 71 3.17 7.84 -2.07
C ASN A 71 3.65 6.40 -2.33
N ILE A 72 4.82 6.25 -2.93
CA ILE A 72 5.46 4.93 -3.14
C ILE A 72 5.65 4.23 -1.78
N LEU A 73 6.24 4.90 -0.80
CA LEU A 73 6.47 4.34 0.54
C LEU A 73 5.17 3.93 1.23
N GLN A 74 4.13 4.77 1.17
CA GLN A 74 2.82 4.47 1.75
C GLN A 74 2.17 3.26 1.08
N ARG A 75 2.13 3.25 -0.27
CA ARG A 75 1.56 2.14 -1.04
C ARG A 75 2.29 0.83 -0.77
N ARG A 76 3.63 0.85 -0.75
CA ARG A 76 4.43 -0.35 -0.43
C ARG A 76 4.14 -0.87 0.96
N THR A 77 4.01 0.02 1.95
CA THR A 77 3.67 -0.33 3.33
C THR A 77 2.27 -0.96 3.39
N ALA A 78 1.27 -0.32 2.78
CA ALA A 78 -0.10 -0.83 2.73
C ALA A 78 -0.18 -2.20 2.01
N CYS A 79 0.47 -2.35 0.86
CA CYS A 79 0.54 -3.61 0.12
C CYS A 79 1.22 -4.71 0.96
N PHE A 80 2.32 -4.40 1.65
CA PHE A 80 3.01 -5.36 2.50
C PHE A 80 2.12 -5.84 3.66
N HIS A 81 1.44 -4.92 4.35
CA HIS A 81 0.49 -5.29 5.40
C HIS A 81 -0.68 -6.11 4.86
N ALA A 82 -1.26 -5.72 3.72
CA ALA A 82 -2.31 -6.47 3.07
C ALA A 82 -1.84 -7.89 2.69
N GLN A 83 -0.62 -8.03 2.15
CA GLN A 83 -0.03 -9.32 1.83
C GLN A 83 0.14 -10.19 3.08
N LEU A 84 0.67 -9.63 4.18
CA LEU A 84 0.83 -10.36 5.44
C LEU A 84 -0.50 -10.84 6.02
N MET A 85 -1.56 -10.04 5.90
CA MET A 85 -2.90 -10.39 6.37
C MET A 85 -3.55 -11.46 5.49
N THR A 86 -3.49 -11.30 4.17
CA THR A 86 -4.10 -12.21 3.19
C THR A 86 -3.38 -13.56 3.12
N SER A 87 -2.10 -13.62 3.47
CA SER A 87 -1.32 -14.87 3.49
C SER A 87 -1.67 -15.80 4.67
N ARG A 88 -2.53 -15.37 5.60
CA ARG A 88 -2.95 -16.20 6.75
C ARG A 88 -4.08 -17.14 6.34
N SER A 89 -4.01 -18.41 6.76
CA SER A 89 -5.05 -19.42 6.49
C SER A 89 -6.46 -19.01 6.96
N TYR A 90 -6.54 -18.31 8.10
CA TYR A 90 -7.79 -17.76 8.63
C TYR A 90 -8.43 -16.72 7.69
N PHE A 91 -7.64 -15.98 6.90
CA PHE A 91 -8.18 -15.01 5.94
C PHE A 91 -9.02 -15.70 4.87
N GLN A 92 -8.52 -16.83 4.33
CA GLN A 92 -9.25 -17.60 3.32
C GLN A 92 -10.55 -18.20 3.89
N GLN A 93 -10.51 -18.78 5.09
CA GLN A 93 -11.70 -19.30 5.78
C GLN A 93 -12.72 -18.19 6.03
N SER A 94 -12.25 -17.02 6.43
CA SER A 94 -13.11 -15.86 6.65
C SER A 94 -13.69 -15.33 5.35
N ALA A 95 -12.93 -15.28 4.27
CA ALA A 95 -13.42 -14.84 2.96
C ALA A 95 -14.56 -15.74 2.47
N GLN A 96 -14.42 -17.06 2.61
CA GLN A 96 -15.48 -18.02 2.30
C GLN A 96 -16.72 -17.80 3.18
N LEU A 97 -16.52 -17.57 4.48
CA LEU A 97 -17.64 -17.26 5.39
C LEU A 97 -18.37 -15.97 4.98
N LEU A 98 -17.60 -14.94 4.60
CA LEU A 98 -18.12 -13.65 4.15
C LEU A 98 -18.85 -13.73 2.81
N GLU A 99 -18.44 -14.62 1.92
CA GLU A 99 -19.16 -14.85 0.66
C GLU A 99 -20.57 -15.41 0.88
N THR A 100 -20.78 -16.16 1.97
CA THR A 100 -22.10 -16.69 2.34
C THR A 100 -23.03 -15.70 3.04
N LEU A 101 -22.59 -14.46 3.28
CA LEU A 101 -23.41 -13.43 3.94
C LEU A 101 -24.38 -12.81 2.94
N SER A 102 -25.69 -12.87 3.25
CA SER A 102 -26.72 -12.20 2.46
C SER A 102 -26.86 -10.73 2.86
N SER A 103 -27.35 -9.90 1.92
CA SER A 103 -27.74 -8.52 2.22
C SER A 103 -28.83 -8.44 3.30
N GLU A 104 -29.67 -9.48 3.42
CA GLU A 104 -30.72 -9.57 4.43
C GLU A 104 -30.14 -9.78 5.84
N ASP A 105 -29.12 -10.63 5.95
CA ASP A 105 -28.39 -10.87 7.21
C ASP A 105 -27.73 -9.59 7.72
N VAL A 106 -27.15 -8.80 6.81
CA VAL A 106 -26.53 -7.51 7.15
C VAL A 106 -27.60 -6.49 7.58
N ALA A 107 -28.73 -6.40 6.87
CA ALA A 107 -29.80 -5.48 7.21
C ALA A 107 -30.43 -5.80 8.58
N THR A 108 -30.67 -7.07 8.87
CA THR A 108 -31.19 -7.52 10.17
C THR A 108 -30.20 -7.23 11.30
N ALA A 109 -28.90 -7.41 11.07
CA ALA A 109 -27.86 -7.03 12.02
C ALA A 109 -27.84 -5.52 12.32
N LEU A 110 -27.92 -4.68 11.29
CA LEU A 110 -27.96 -3.22 11.45
C LEU A 110 -29.20 -2.77 12.24
N LEU A 111 -30.35 -3.37 11.96
CA LEU A 111 -31.59 -3.10 12.72
C LEU A 111 -31.44 -3.49 14.19
N ASN A 112 -30.83 -4.64 14.48
CA ASN A 112 -30.58 -5.10 15.85
C ASN A 112 -29.60 -4.18 16.60
N ILE A 113 -28.54 -3.71 15.95
CA ILE A 113 -27.56 -2.77 16.52
C ILE A 113 -28.22 -1.42 16.85
N SER A 114 -29.10 -0.92 15.97
CA SER A 114 -29.79 0.37 16.16
C SER A 114 -30.77 0.37 17.35
N LYS A 115 -31.34 -0.79 17.70
CA LYS A 115 -32.34 -0.96 18.76
C LYS A 115 -31.76 -1.07 20.18
N ALA A 116 -30.49 -0.73 20.40
CA ALA A 116 -29.80 -0.69 21.69
C ALA A 116 -29.71 -2.02 22.48
N SER A 117 -30.13 -3.15 21.91
CA SER A 117 -29.77 -4.45 22.46
C SER A 117 -28.38 -4.82 21.96
N TYR A 118 -27.35 -4.39 22.71
CA TYR A 118 -25.98 -4.90 22.62
C TYR A 118 -25.90 -6.39 23.04
N SER A 119 -26.93 -7.19 22.74
CA SER A 119 -26.80 -8.63 22.79
C SER A 119 -25.88 -9.01 21.64
N LYS A 120 -24.69 -9.49 22.02
CA LYS A 120 -23.68 -10.16 21.20
C LYS A 120 -24.34 -10.71 19.93
N VAL A 121 -24.15 -10.04 18.78
CA VAL A 121 -24.79 -10.41 17.50
C VAL A 121 -24.65 -11.92 17.38
N SER A 122 -25.77 -12.66 17.46
CA SER A 122 -25.72 -14.12 17.59
C SER A 122 -25.10 -14.79 16.37
N ASP A 123 -25.05 -14.07 15.25
CA ASP A 123 -24.48 -14.54 14.01
C ASP A 123 -22.94 -14.46 14.03
N GLU A 124 -22.32 -15.65 14.05
CA GLU A 124 -20.87 -15.84 13.98
C GLU A 124 -20.26 -15.17 12.73
N LYS A 125 -21.01 -15.10 11.62
CA LYS A 125 -20.56 -14.49 10.37
C LYS A 125 -20.37 -12.99 10.52
N ILE A 126 -21.34 -12.31 11.13
CA ILE A 126 -21.32 -10.86 11.33
C ILE A 126 -20.27 -10.46 12.36
N ASN A 127 -20.10 -11.25 13.42
CA ASN A 127 -19.01 -11.01 14.38
C ASN A 127 -17.64 -11.17 13.73
N THR A 128 -17.49 -12.14 12.83
CA THR A 128 -16.26 -12.35 12.06
C THR A 128 -16.00 -11.18 11.11
N LEU A 129 -17.03 -10.69 10.40
CA LEU A 129 -16.95 -9.47 9.60
C LEU A 129 -16.51 -8.26 10.43
N MET A 130 -17.13 -8.04 11.59
CA MET A 130 -16.80 -6.91 12.47
C MET A 130 -15.36 -7.01 13.02
N LYS A 131 -14.87 -8.21 13.32
CA LYS A 131 -13.46 -8.43 13.68
C LYS A 131 -12.54 -8.04 12.52
N HIS A 132 -12.85 -8.46 11.30
CA HIS A 132 -12.06 -8.09 10.11
C HIS A 132 -12.08 -6.60 9.83
N ILE A 133 -13.24 -5.94 9.92
CA ILE A 133 -13.36 -4.49 9.76
C ILE A 133 -12.49 -3.76 10.80
N LYS A 134 -12.49 -4.21 12.06
CA LYS A 134 -11.62 -3.62 13.11
C LYS A 134 -10.14 -3.84 12.82
N VAL A 135 -9.76 -5.02 12.34
CA VAL A 135 -8.36 -5.30 11.98
C VAL A 135 -7.93 -4.44 10.79
N VAL A 136 -8.75 -4.31 9.76
CA VAL A 136 -8.43 -3.49 8.58
C VAL A 136 -8.46 -1.99 8.91
N GLY A 137 -9.47 -1.52 9.64
CA GLY A 137 -9.63 -0.12 10.00
C GLY A 137 -8.65 0.38 11.08
N GLY A 138 -8.07 -0.52 11.89
CA GLY A 138 -7.08 -0.15 12.92
C GLY A 138 -5.67 0.13 12.39
N HIS A 139 -5.42 -0.10 11.09
CA HIS A 139 -4.12 0.08 10.45
C HIS A 139 -4.12 1.22 9.39
N VAL A 140 -5.17 2.06 9.38
CA VAL A 140 -5.26 3.26 8.53
C VAL A 140 -4.81 4.48 9.31
#